data_AF-A0A7L3EU08-F1
#
_entry.id   AF-A0A7L3EU08-F1
#
_cell.length_a   1.000
_cell.length_b   1.000
_cell.length_c   1.000
_cell.angle_alpha   90.00
_cell.angle_beta   90.00
_cell.angle_gamma   90.00
#
_symmetry.space_group_name_H-M   'P 1'
#
loop_
_entity.id
_entity.type
_entity.pdbx_description
1 polymer ?
#
loop_
_entity_poly.entity_id
_entity_poly.type
_entity_poly.pdbx_seq_one_letter_code
_entity_poly.pdbx_strand_id
1 'polypeptide(L)'
;RYFIDWKNDVDSYFTIDATEGTIATNELLDRESTAQYNFSIIASKVSNPLLTSKVNVIINVLDVNEFPPEISVPYETSVCENAKPGQVIQTITAADKDLSPAGQRFSFKLSSEASNKPNFTVHDYRNNTAGIETRRNGYSRRKQELYFLPVVIEDSSYPVQSSTNTLTIRVCRCDSDGTIQSCNVEAIFLPVGLSTGALIAILLCIVILLVIVVLYVALRRQKKKDTLMTSKEDIRDNVIHYDDEGGGEEDTQAFDIGALRNPKVIEDNKIRRDIKPDTLRFKPHRPPAEDNTDIRDFINQRLQENDVDPSAPPYDSLATYAYEGNGSVAESLSSIDSLTTEADQDYDYLSDWGPRFKILADMFGEEESYNPDKVT
;
A
#
# COMPACT_ATOMS: atom_id res chain seq x y z
N ARG A 1 65.69 -20.15 -4.53
CA ARG A 1 64.63 -19.13 -4.53
C ARG A 1 63.31 -19.84 -4.75
N TYR A 2 62.28 -19.42 -4.03
CA TYR A 2 60.94 -19.97 -4.14
C TYR A 2 60.04 -19.02 -4.94
N PHE A 3 59.12 -19.56 -5.72
CA PHE A 3 58.07 -18.80 -6.41
C PHE A 3 56.87 -19.70 -6.71
N ILE A 4 55.68 -19.11 -6.75
CA ILE A 4 54.44 -19.81 -7.13
C ILE A 4 54.44 -19.99 -8.65
N ASP A 5 54.00 -21.16 -9.11
CA ASP A 5 53.83 -21.48 -10.53
C ASP A 5 52.46 -20.97 -10.99
N TRP A 6 52.42 -19.71 -11.42
CA TRP A 6 51.23 -19.01 -11.90
C TRP A 6 50.67 -19.70 -13.15
N LYS A 7 49.73 -20.63 -12.95
CA LYS A 7 49.01 -21.29 -14.03
C LYS A 7 47.61 -20.72 -14.22
N ASN A 8 47.01 -20.15 -13.18
CA ASN A 8 45.66 -19.57 -13.18
C ASN A 8 45.62 -18.23 -12.40
N ASP A 9 44.63 -17.37 -12.67
CA ASP A 9 44.43 -16.10 -11.92
C ASP A 9 44.13 -16.29 -10.43
N VAL A 10 43.71 -17.50 -10.03
CA VAL A 10 43.46 -17.91 -8.62
C VAL A 10 44.74 -17.92 -7.78
N ASP A 11 45.91 -17.86 -8.43
CA ASP A 11 47.21 -17.88 -7.76
C ASP A 11 47.51 -16.53 -7.06
N SER A 12 46.76 -15.45 -7.36
CA SER A 12 46.95 -14.09 -6.81
C SER A 12 46.59 -13.92 -5.32
N TYR A 13 45.88 -14.88 -4.74
CA TYR A 13 45.47 -14.86 -3.32
C TYR A 13 46.62 -15.16 -2.35
N PHE A 14 47.72 -15.75 -2.83
CA PHE A 14 48.85 -16.15 -2.00
C PHE A 14 50.17 -15.59 -2.54
N THR A 15 51.08 -15.29 -1.63
CA THR A 15 52.46 -14.91 -1.93
C THR A 15 53.42 -15.84 -1.21
N ILE A 16 54.64 -15.95 -1.71
CA ILE A 16 55.71 -16.74 -1.08
C ILE A 16 56.98 -15.93 -0.94
N ASP A 17 57.59 -15.98 0.23
CA ASP A 17 58.91 -15.41 0.45
C ASP A 17 59.95 -16.17 -0.41
N ALA A 18 60.63 -15.46 -1.31
CA ALA A 18 61.58 -16.06 -2.24
C ALA A 18 62.83 -16.65 -1.55
N THR A 19 63.11 -16.28 -0.31
CA THR A 19 64.24 -16.71 0.51
C THR A 19 63.86 -17.73 1.58
N GLU A 20 62.81 -17.46 2.35
CA GLU A 20 62.38 -18.33 3.45
C GLU A 20 61.40 -19.43 3.00
N GLY A 21 60.67 -19.21 1.90
CA GLY A 21 59.62 -20.12 1.44
C GLY A 21 58.32 -20.02 2.23
N THR A 22 58.19 -19.02 3.11
CA THR A 22 56.98 -18.74 3.89
C THR A 22 55.85 -18.32 2.96
N ILE A 23 54.72 -19.03 3.02
CA ILE A 23 53.50 -18.68 2.26
C ILE A 23 52.65 -17.76 3.12
N ALA A 24 52.20 -16.65 2.54
CA ALA A 24 51.31 -15.69 3.18
C ALA A 24 50.09 -15.43 2.30
N THR A 25 48.96 -15.10 2.93
CA THR A 25 47.77 -14.59 2.24
C THR A 25 48.05 -13.18 1.73
N ASN A 26 47.73 -12.93 0.46
CA ASN A 26 47.84 -11.62 -0.17
C ASN A 26 46.50 -10.88 -0.18
N GLU A 27 45.41 -11.63 -0.28
CA GLU A 27 44.03 -11.12 -0.30
C GLU A 27 43.21 -11.77 0.83
N LEU A 28 42.04 -11.20 1.10
CA LEU A 28 41.07 -11.80 2.02
C LEU A 28 40.57 -13.13 1.44
N LEU A 29 40.49 -14.14 2.30
CA LEU A 29 39.94 -15.45 1.94
C LEU A 29 38.50 -15.53 2.42
N ASP A 30 37.63 -15.99 1.53
CA ASP A 30 36.23 -16.24 1.79
C ASP A 30 35.95 -17.69 1.42
N ARG A 31 35.55 -18.50 2.41
CA ARG A 31 35.37 -19.94 2.21
C ARG A 31 34.12 -20.22 1.39
N GLU A 32 33.08 -19.43 1.56
CA GLU A 32 31.79 -19.52 0.89
C GLU A 32 31.96 -19.29 -0.61
N SER A 33 32.94 -18.45 -0.98
CA SER A 33 33.39 -18.26 -2.36
C SER A 33 34.33 -19.38 -2.82
N THR A 34 35.43 -19.64 -2.11
CA THR A 34 36.42 -20.67 -2.47
C THR A 34 36.97 -21.40 -1.24
N ALA A 35 36.46 -22.62 -1.01
CA ALA A 35 36.85 -23.43 0.14
C ALA A 35 38.24 -24.08 0.04
N GLN A 36 38.79 -24.23 -1.17
CA GLN A 36 40.07 -24.88 -1.39
C GLN A 36 40.85 -24.24 -2.54
N TYR A 37 42.13 -23.96 -2.28
CA TYR A 37 43.09 -23.49 -3.27
C TYR A 37 44.15 -24.55 -3.52
N ASN A 38 44.49 -24.75 -4.79
CA ASN A 38 45.46 -25.76 -5.21
C ASN A 38 46.40 -25.15 -6.24
N PHE A 39 47.66 -24.96 -5.85
CA PHE A 39 48.69 -24.38 -6.69
C PHE A 39 50.02 -25.08 -6.45
N SER A 40 50.97 -24.85 -7.35
CA SER A 40 52.30 -25.44 -7.24
C SER A 40 53.36 -24.41 -6.90
N ILE A 41 54.37 -24.82 -6.13
CA ILE A 41 55.53 -24.00 -5.80
C ILE A 41 56.75 -24.57 -6.52
N ILE A 42 57.57 -23.70 -7.07
CA ILE A 42 58.83 -24.05 -7.70
C ILE A 42 59.98 -23.52 -6.83
N ALA A 43 60.91 -24.42 -6.52
CA ALA A 43 62.17 -24.09 -5.89
C ALA A 43 63.30 -24.14 -6.93
N SER A 44 64.03 -23.04 -7.13
CA SER A 44 65.19 -22.96 -8.01
C SER A 44 66.50 -22.81 -7.23
N LYS A 45 67.56 -23.49 -7.68
CA LYS A 45 68.89 -23.30 -7.11
C LYS A 45 69.46 -21.93 -7.48
N VAL A 46 69.89 -21.14 -6.50
CA VAL A 46 70.41 -19.77 -6.73
C VAL A 46 71.60 -19.75 -7.69
N SER A 47 72.49 -20.73 -7.57
CA SER A 47 73.70 -20.83 -8.41
C SER A 47 73.45 -21.40 -9.80
N ASN A 48 72.30 -22.04 -10.04
CA ASN A 48 71.93 -22.59 -11.34
C ASN A 48 70.40 -22.62 -11.48
N PRO A 49 69.81 -21.61 -12.13
CA PRO A 49 68.35 -21.47 -12.25
C PRO A 49 67.71 -22.57 -13.11
N LEU A 50 68.48 -23.37 -13.85
CA LEU A 50 67.98 -24.52 -14.62
C LEU A 50 67.66 -25.73 -13.73
N LEU A 51 68.17 -25.76 -12.50
CA LEU A 51 67.84 -26.80 -11.52
C LEU A 51 66.64 -26.35 -10.68
N THR A 52 65.46 -26.83 -11.06
CA THR A 52 64.20 -26.57 -10.38
C THR A 52 63.56 -27.85 -9.87
N SER A 53 62.80 -27.74 -8.78
CA SER A 53 61.89 -28.77 -8.29
C SER A 53 60.52 -28.16 -8.05
N LYS A 54 59.47 -28.95 -8.26
CA LYS A 54 58.08 -28.51 -8.21
C LYS A 54 57.30 -29.36 -7.21
N VAL A 55 56.54 -28.71 -6.33
CA VAL A 55 55.68 -29.36 -5.33
C VAL A 55 54.27 -28.80 -5.42
N ASN A 56 53.27 -29.64 -5.15
CA ASN A 56 51.87 -29.23 -5.11
C ASN A 56 51.45 -28.87 -3.67
N VAL A 57 50.73 -27.78 -3.51
CA VAL A 57 50.22 -27.29 -2.22
C VAL A 57 48.71 -27.15 -2.30
N ILE A 58 48.04 -27.68 -1.29
CA ILE A 58 46.58 -27.59 -1.14
C ILE A 58 46.32 -26.82 0.15
N ILE A 59 45.64 -25.67 0.04
CA ILE A 59 45.21 -24.85 1.17
C ILE A 59 43.71 -25.03 1.31
N ASN A 60 43.27 -25.51 2.48
CA ASN A 60 41.86 -25.57 2.84
C ASN A 60 41.52 -24.34 3.69
N VAL A 61 40.53 -23.56 3.25
CA VAL A 61 40.02 -22.42 4.02
C VAL A 61 39.09 -22.96 5.11
N LEU A 62 39.32 -22.54 6.35
CA LEU A 62 38.48 -22.91 7.48
C LEU A 62 37.27 -21.99 7.54
N ASP A 63 36.14 -22.55 7.96
CA ASP A 63 34.89 -21.82 8.13
C ASP A 63 34.97 -20.87 9.32
N VAL A 64 34.34 -19.70 9.17
CA VAL A 64 34.15 -18.71 10.23
C VAL A 64 32.67 -18.46 10.37
N ASN A 65 32.21 -18.24 11.60
CA ASN A 65 30.78 -18.02 11.88
C ASN A 65 30.37 -16.59 11.47
N GLU A 66 29.80 -16.45 10.27
CA GLU A 66 29.50 -15.17 9.63
C GLU A 66 28.00 -14.92 9.50
N PHE A 67 27.19 -15.97 9.39
CA PHE A 67 25.76 -15.86 9.21
C PHE A 67 25.02 -16.18 10.52
N PRO A 68 24.02 -15.37 10.90
CA PRO A 68 23.16 -15.72 12.01
C PRO A 68 22.15 -16.80 11.61
N PRO A 69 21.67 -17.62 12.56
CA PRO A 69 20.66 -18.62 12.28
C PRO A 69 19.29 -17.97 12.01
N GLU A 70 18.48 -18.54 11.13
CA GLU A 70 17.15 -18.05 10.76
C GLU A 70 16.07 -19.13 10.90
N ILE A 71 14.80 -18.73 11.06
CA ILE A 71 13.68 -19.68 11.05
C ILE A 71 13.54 -20.33 9.66
N SER A 72 13.44 -21.66 9.65
CA SER A 72 13.34 -22.49 8.43
C SER A 72 11.91 -22.92 8.09
N VAL A 73 10.93 -22.50 8.88
CA VAL A 73 9.49 -22.77 8.68
C VAL A 73 8.75 -21.47 8.31
N PRO A 74 7.51 -21.55 7.79
CA PRO A 74 6.72 -20.36 7.54
C PRO A 74 6.57 -19.50 8.81
N TYR A 75 6.74 -18.20 8.62
CA TYR A 75 6.58 -17.20 9.68
C TYR A 75 5.13 -16.99 10.13
N GLU A 76 4.18 -17.64 9.48
CA GLU A 76 2.76 -17.53 9.79
C GLU A 76 2.23 -18.81 10.43
N THR A 77 1.48 -18.64 11.50
CA THR A 77 0.74 -19.71 12.17
C THR A 77 -0.60 -19.21 12.69
N SER A 78 -1.41 -20.11 13.21
CA SER A 78 -2.73 -19.81 13.73
C SER A 78 -2.95 -20.38 15.11
N VAL A 79 -3.69 -19.64 15.94
CA VAL A 79 -4.15 -20.07 17.26
C VAL A 79 -5.67 -20.10 17.27
N CYS A 80 -6.23 -21.14 17.87
CA CYS A 80 -7.68 -21.24 18.05
C CYS A 80 -8.19 -20.29 19.15
N GLU A 81 -9.37 -19.70 18.97
CA GLU A 81 -9.99 -18.85 20.00
C GLU A 81 -10.22 -19.60 21.34
N ASN A 82 -10.53 -20.90 21.24
CA ASN A 82 -10.71 -21.80 22.39
C ASN A 82 -9.39 -22.45 22.88
N ALA A 83 -8.22 -21.97 22.42
CA ALA A 83 -6.94 -22.53 22.83
C ALA A 83 -6.75 -22.41 24.35
N LYS A 84 -6.22 -23.49 24.93
CA LYS A 84 -5.93 -23.59 26.37
C LYS A 84 -4.49 -23.17 26.63
N PRO A 85 -4.13 -22.72 27.85
CA PRO A 85 -2.74 -22.48 28.21
C PRO A 85 -1.89 -23.75 28.11
N GLY A 86 -0.63 -23.61 27.67
CA GLY A 86 0.33 -24.70 27.45
C GLY A 86 0.12 -25.48 26.16
N GLN A 87 -0.75 -25.01 25.26
CA GLN A 87 -0.98 -25.66 23.97
C GLN A 87 0.10 -25.23 22.97
N VAL A 88 0.78 -26.19 22.37
CA VAL A 88 1.74 -25.95 21.29
C VAL A 88 0.98 -25.62 20.01
N ILE A 89 1.17 -24.42 19.46
CA ILE A 89 0.52 -23.96 18.22
C ILE A 89 1.40 -24.18 16.99
N GLN A 90 2.71 -24.16 17.15
CA GLN A 90 3.67 -24.43 16.08
C GLN A 90 4.97 -24.92 16.69
N THR A 91 5.63 -25.86 16.02
CA THR A 91 7.02 -26.20 16.28
C THR A 91 7.86 -25.53 15.20
N ILE A 92 8.76 -24.64 15.63
CA ILE A 92 9.69 -23.95 14.75
C ILE A 92 11.05 -24.65 14.76
N THR A 93 11.79 -24.50 13.66
CA THR A 93 13.16 -24.98 13.48
C THR A 93 14.02 -23.86 12.92
N ALA A 94 15.31 -23.88 13.21
CA ALA A 94 16.27 -22.92 12.69
C ALA A 94 17.25 -23.56 11.71
N ALA A 95 17.74 -22.78 10.77
CA ALA A 95 18.77 -23.14 9.82
C ALA A 95 19.75 -21.98 9.68
N ASP A 96 20.99 -22.31 9.37
CA ASP A 96 22.09 -21.37 9.28
C ASP A 96 22.92 -21.75 8.05
N LYS A 97 23.57 -20.76 7.45
CA LYS A 97 24.32 -20.92 6.19
C LYS A 97 25.76 -21.39 6.43
N ASP A 98 26.28 -21.21 7.64
CA ASP A 98 27.64 -21.62 8.00
C ASP A 98 27.76 -23.16 8.04
N LEU A 99 28.94 -23.69 7.70
CA LEU A 99 29.16 -25.13 7.65
C LEU A 99 29.73 -25.62 8.98
N SER A 100 28.89 -26.27 9.79
CA SER A 100 29.38 -26.93 11.00
C SER A 100 29.71 -28.42 10.76
N PRO A 101 30.99 -28.85 10.92
CA PRO A 101 31.37 -30.25 10.81
C PRO A 101 30.70 -31.17 11.84
N ALA A 102 30.26 -30.62 12.98
CA ALA A 102 29.61 -31.35 14.07
C ALA A 102 28.08 -31.15 14.10
N GLY A 103 27.54 -30.40 13.14
CA GLY A 103 26.17 -29.87 13.18
C GLY A 103 26.08 -28.63 14.05
N GLN A 104 25.26 -27.66 13.61
CA GLN A 104 25.00 -26.45 14.39
C GLN A 104 23.98 -26.73 15.49
N ARG A 105 24.08 -26.02 16.61
CA ARG A 105 23.08 -26.04 17.67
C ARG A 105 22.52 -24.65 17.87
N PHE A 106 21.20 -24.59 18.01
CA PHE A 106 20.47 -23.34 18.18
C PHE A 106 19.78 -23.30 19.53
N SER A 107 19.71 -22.10 20.11
CA SER A 107 18.89 -21.80 21.27
C SER A 107 17.81 -20.80 20.91
N PHE A 108 16.62 -20.99 21.47
CA PHE A 108 15.45 -20.18 21.16
C PHE A 108 14.97 -19.45 22.41
N LYS A 109 14.73 -18.15 22.27
CA LYS A 109 14.17 -17.34 23.36
C LYS A 109 13.21 -16.30 22.83
N LEU A 110 12.36 -15.80 23.72
CA LEU A 110 11.52 -14.65 23.41
C LEU A 110 12.35 -13.36 23.53
N SER A 111 12.16 -12.41 22.62
CA SER A 111 12.80 -11.09 22.75
C SER A 111 12.42 -10.40 24.07
N SER A 112 13.36 -9.68 24.66
CA SER A 112 13.18 -8.95 25.92
C SER A 112 11.99 -7.99 25.90
N GLU A 113 11.73 -7.35 24.74
CA GLU A 113 10.63 -6.41 24.54
C GLU A 113 9.26 -7.08 24.71
N ALA A 114 9.13 -8.33 24.24
CA ALA A 114 7.89 -9.09 24.32
C ALA A 114 7.73 -9.85 25.65
N SER A 115 8.73 -9.79 26.55
CA SER A 115 8.75 -10.55 27.81
C SER A 115 7.81 -9.99 28.89
N ASN A 116 7.33 -8.75 28.73
CA ASN A 116 6.39 -8.12 29.65
C ASN A 116 4.95 -8.62 29.40
N LYS A 117 4.53 -9.66 30.16
CA LYS A 117 3.21 -10.34 30.07
C LYS A 117 2.90 -10.92 28.67
N PRO A 118 3.68 -11.90 28.20
CA PRO A 118 3.52 -12.40 26.85
C PRO A 118 2.26 -13.23 26.69
N ASN A 119 1.60 -13.13 25.53
CA ASN A 119 0.48 -14.00 25.20
C ASN A 119 0.93 -15.42 24.82
N PHE A 120 2.19 -15.57 24.41
CA PHE A 120 2.79 -16.82 23.96
C PHE A 120 4.18 -17.00 24.56
N THR A 121 4.61 -18.23 24.75
CA THR A 121 5.94 -18.57 25.24
C THR A 121 6.68 -19.42 24.23
N VAL A 122 8.00 -19.28 24.21
CA VAL A 122 8.88 -20.10 23.38
C VAL A 122 9.50 -21.15 24.31
N HIS A 123 9.26 -22.42 24.02
CA HIS A 123 9.83 -23.55 24.76
C HIS A 123 10.87 -24.25 23.88
N ASP A 124 12.15 -24.13 24.26
CA ASP A 124 13.27 -24.76 23.55
C ASP A 124 13.40 -26.23 23.94
N TYR A 125 13.27 -27.13 22.96
CA TYR A 125 13.40 -28.58 23.16
C TYR A 125 14.86 -29.06 23.13
N ARG A 126 15.84 -28.17 22.90
CA ARG A 126 17.28 -28.46 22.86
C ARG A 126 17.70 -29.47 21.77
N ASN A 127 16.88 -29.60 20.74
CA ASN A 127 17.10 -30.46 19.58
C ASN A 127 17.00 -29.65 18.26
N ASN A 128 17.36 -28.36 18.30
CA ASN A 128 17.19 -27.37 17.23
C ASN A 128 15.73 -27.10 16.85
N THR A 129 14.79 -27.46 17.73
CA THR A 129 13.37 -27.15 17.56
C THR A 129 12.84 -26.46 18.81
N ALA A 130 11.88 -25.56 18.63
CA ALA A 130 11.19 -24.90 19.73
C ALA A 130 9.68 -24.91 19.51
N GLY A 131 8.93 -25.13 20.59
CA GLY A 131 7.49 -25.05 20.61
C GLY A 131 7.04 -23.63 20.93
N ILE A 132 6.15 -23.09 20.11
CA ILE A 132 5.40 -21.87 20.45
C ILE A 132 4.15 -22.31 21.21
N GLU A 133 4.04 -21.86 22.46
CA GLU A 133 2.98 -22.27 23.38
C GLU A 133 2.11 -21.09 23.77
N THR A 134 0.81 -21.33 23.93
CA THR A 134 -0.13 -20.35 24.47
C THR A 134 0.08 -20.15 25.98
N ARG A 135 0.18 -18.91 26.45
CA ARG A 135 0.32 -18.64 27.90
C ARG A 135 -1.02 -18.42 28.61
N ARG A 136 -2.04 -17.99 27.87
CA ARG A 136 -3.35 -17.63 28.42
C ARG A 136 -4.48 -18.30 27.63
N ASN A 137 -5.70 -18.10 28.10
CA ASN A 137 -6.92 -18.45 27.38
C ASN A 137 -7.60 -17.19 26.84
N GLY A 138 -8.74 -17.38 26.16
CA GLY A 138 -9.59 -16.26 25.72
C GLY A 138 -8.96 -15.45 24.61
N TYR A 139 -8.24 -16.10 23.69
CA TYR A 139 -7.91 -15.49 22.40
C TYR A 139 -9.22 -15.19 21.70
N SER A 140 -9.42 -13.94 21.32
CA SER A 140 -10.62 -13.53 20.60
C SER A 140 -10.19 -12.68 19.45
N ARG A 141 -10.57 -13.14 18.26
CA ARG A 141 -10.30 -12.45 17.02
C ARG A 141 -10.88 -11.04 17.01
N ARG A 142 -12.04 -10.84 17.64
CA ARG A 142 -12.71 -9.53 17.76
C ARG A 142 -11.90 -8.53 18.58
N LYS A 143 -11.07 -9.00 19.52
CA LYS A 143 -10.19 -8.15 20.32
C LYS A 143 -8.87 -7.93 19.62
N GLN A 144 -8.29 -9.01 19.10
CA GLN A 144 -7.01 -8.99 18.43
C GLN A 144 -6.92 -10.20 17.49
N GLU A 145 -6.85 -9.93 16.19
CA GLU A 145 -6.76 -10.96 15.15
C GLU A 145 -5.33 -11.44 14.93
N LEU A 146 -4.34 -10.54 15.01
CA LEU A 146 -2.94 -10.84 14.74
C LEU A 146 -2.08 -10.53 15.96
N TYR A 147 -1.15 -11.44 16.24
CA TYR A 147 -0.08 -11.25 17.21
C TYR A 147 1.26 -11.40 16.51
N PHE A 148 2.21 -10.54 16.86
CA PHE A 148 3.59 -10.59 16.38
C PHE A 148 4.48 -11.05 17.52
N LEU A 149 5.13 -12.20 17.34
CA LEU A 149 5.97 -12.83 18.34
C LEU A 149 7.42 -12.80 17.90
N PRO A 150 8.25 -11.85 18.40
CA PRO A 150 9.67 -11.80 18.09
C PRO A 150 10.43 -12.91 18.84
N VAL A 151 10.89 -13.90 18.09
CA VAL A 151 11.70 -15.02 18.56
C VAL A 151 13.16 -14.75 18.22
N VAL A 152 14.01 -14.78 19.24
CA VAL A 152 15.45 -14.65 19.10
C VAL A 152 16.05 -16.05 19.01
N ILE A 153 16.90 -16.26 18.02
CA ILE A 153 17.61 -17.51 17.77
C ILE A 153 19.10 -17.20 17.87
N GLU A 154 19.82 -17.99 18.67
CA GLU A 154 21.27 -17.86 18.83
C GLU A 154 21.93 -19.17 18.48
N ASP A 155 23.05 -19.09 17.75
CA ASP A 155 23.89 -20.26 17.50
C ASP A 155 24.73 -20.64 18.74
N SER A 156 25.49 -21.72 18.61
CA SER A 156 26.47 -22.16 19.60
C SER A 156 27.92 -21.95 19.17
N SER A 157 28.13 -21.19 18.10
CA SER A 157 29.43 -20.97 17.46
C SER A 157 30.15 -19.78 18.08
N TYR A 158 31.42 -19.55 17.72
CA TYR A 158 32.17 -18.38 18.17
C TYR A 158 32.67 -17.56 16.96
N PRO A 159 32.43 -16.23 16.92
CA PRO A 159 31.58 -15.47 17.84
C PRO A 159 30.12 -15.93 17.74
N VAL A 160 29.37 -15.86 18.84
CA VAL A 160 27.94 -16.24 18.84
C VAL A 160 27.18 -15.23 17.98
N GLN A 161 26.45 -15.71 16.98
CA GLN A 161 25.54 -14.88 16.19
C GLN A 161 24.08 -15.11 16.64
N SER A 162 23.28 -14.08 16.49
CA SER A 162 21.85 -14.12 16.84
C SER A 162 21.01 -13.37 15.82
N SER A 163 19.83 -13.91 15.51
CA SER A 163 18.81 -13.21 14.73
C SER A 163 17.53 -13.06 15.56
N THR A 164 16.69 -12.09 15.18
CA THR A 164 15.34 -11.97 15.73
C THR A 164 14.34 -12.07 14.59
N ASN A 165 13.53 -13.13 14.60
CA ASN A 165 12.48 -13.36 13.62
C ASN A 165 11.10 -13.17 14.25
N THR A 166 10.23 -12.42 13.58
CA THR A 166 8.87 -12.18 14.06
C THR A 166 7.90 -13.19 13.45
N LEU A 167 7.31 -14.03 14.30
CA LEU A 167 6.23 -14.93 13.91
C LEU A 167 4.87 -14.22 13.98
N THR A 168 4.09 -14.35 12.92
CA THR A 168 2.72 -13.83 12.84
C THR A 168 1.75 -14.93 13.24
N ILE A 169 1.02 -14.72 14.34
CA ILE A 169 0.04 -15.65 14.87
C ILE A 169 -1.35 -15.08 14.63
N ARG A 170 -2.15 -15.76 13.79
CA ARG A 170 -3.53 -15.39 13.48
C ARG A 170 -4.52 -16.12 14.38
N VAL A 171 -5.47 -15.39 14.95
CA VAL A 171 -6.55 -15.99 15.74
C VAL A 171 -7.65 -16.49 14.80
N CYS A 172 -7.94 -17.78 14.88
CA CYS A 172 -8.95 -18.44 14.05
C CYS A 172 -10.01 -19.15 14.90
N ARG A 173 -11.19 -19.34 14.30
CA ARG A 173 -12.22 -20.18 14.88
C ARG A 173 -11.93 -21.64 14.57
N CYS A 174 -12.00 -22.49 15.58
CA CYS A 174 -11.73 -23.91 15.46
C CYS A 174 -12.90 -24.76 15.97
N ASP A 175 -12.95 -26.00 15.52
CA ASP A 175 -13.86 -27.01 16.04
C ASP A 175 -13.42 -27.49 17.44
N SER A 176 -14.26 -28.30 18.08
CA SER A 176 -14.00 -29.04 19.31
C SER A 176 -12.75 -29.93 19.23
N ASP A 177 -12.43 -30.45 18.04
CA ASP A 177 -11.22 -31.25 17.78
C ASP A 177 -9.97 -30.40 17.50
N GLY A 178 -10.08 -29.07 17.52
CA GLY A 178 -8.96 -28.15 17.28
C GLY A 178 -8.62 -27.93 15.80
N THR A 179 -9.44 -28.44 14.88
CA THR A 179 -9.32 -28.16 13.45
C THR A 179 -9.78 -26.74 13.13
N ILE A 180 -9.02 -26.04 12.29
CA ILE A 180 -9.30 -24.65 11.92
C ILE A 180 -10.48 -24.62 10.95
N GLN A 181 -11.52 -23.87 11.29
CA GLN A 181 -12.71 -23.70 10.45
C GLN A 181 -12.66 -22.40 9.65
N SER A 182 -12.33 -21.28 10.30
CA SER A 182 -12.29 -19.97 9.64
C SER A 182 -11.26 -19.04 10.27
N CYS A 183 -10.33 -18.59 9.43
CA CYS A 183 -9.31 -17.58 9.75
C CYS A 183 -9.58 -16.23 9.08
N ASN A 184 -10.45 -16.16 8.07
CA ASN A 184 -10.74 -14.94 7.32
C ASN A 184 -11.96 -14.24 7.92
N VAL A 185 -11.96 -12.90 7.92
CA VAL A 185 -13.19 -12.17 8.16
C VAL A 185 -13.86 -12.36 6.82
N GLU A 186 -14.59 -13.46 6.64
CA GLU A 186 -15.71 -13.38 5.74
C GLU A 186 -16.56 -12.27 6.36
N ALA A 187 -16.30 -11.04 5.92
CA ALA A 187 -17.38 -10.13 5.71
C ALA A 187 -18.26 -10.93 4.77
N ILE A 188 -19.24 -11.60 5.36
CA ILE A 188 -20.47 -11.94 4.69
C ILE A 188 -21.05 -10.56 4.35
N PHE A 189 -20.47 -9.91 3.33
CA PHE A 189 -21.23 -9.14 2.40
C PHE A 189 -22.14 -10.20 1.80
N LEU A 190 -23.25 -10.48 2.49
CA LEU A 190 -24.49 -10.69 1.77
C LEU A 190 -24.45 -9.59 0.71
N PRO A 191 -24.49 -9.93 -0.59
CA PRO A 191 -24.61 -8.89 -1.59
C PRO A 191 -25.72 -7.99 -1.05
N VAL A 192 -25.50 -6.68 -1.08
CA VAL A 192 -26.53 -5.70 -0.76
C VAL A 192 -27.58 -5.82 -1.89
N GLY A 193 -28.21 -6.98 -1.98
CA GLY A 193 -29.36 -7.29 -2.75
C GLY A 193 -30.49 -6.87 -1.86
N LEU A 194 -31.27 -5.92 -2.36
CA LEU A 194 -32.58 -5.60 -1.82
C LEU A 194 -33.22 -6.87 -1.26
N SER A 195 -33.62 -6.81 0.01
CA SER A 195 -34.49 -7.82 0.61
C SER A 195 -35.60 -8.17 -0.39
N THR A 196 -35.95 -9.45 -0.52
CA THR A 196 -37.03 -9.89 -1.41
C THR A 196 -38.32 -9.09 -1.18
N GLY A 197 -38.54 -8.61 0.05
CA GLY A 197 -39.63 -7.69 0.39
C GLY A 197 -39.51 -6.30 -0.26
N ALA A 198 -38.30 -5.75 -0.39
CA ALA A 198 -38.05 -4.48 -1.07
C ALA A 198 -38.29 -4.58 -2.58
N LEU A 199 -37.93 -5.71 -3.22
CA LEU A 199 -38.25 -5.95 -4.63
C LEU A 199 -39.76 -6.04 -4.88
N ILE A 200 -40.49 -6.71 -3.99
CA ILE A 200 -41.96 -6.80 -4.07
C ILE A 200 -42.60 -5.42 -3.87
N ALA A 201 -42.09 -4.62 -2.93
CA ALA A 201 -42.57 -3.26 -2.70
C ALA A 201 -42.37 -2.34 -3.91
N ILE A 202 -41.19 -2.40 -4.56
CA ILE A 202 -40.91 -1.62 -5.77
C ILE A 202 -41.84 -2.03 -6.92
N LEU A 203 -42.05 -3.34 -7.12
CA LEU A 203 -43.00 -3.84 -8.13
C LEU A 203 -44.43 -3.36 -7.86
N LEU A 204 -44.88 -3.39 -6.60
CA LEU A 204 -46.19 -2.86 -6.21
C LEU A 204 -46.31 -1.35 -6.48
N CYS A 205 -45.28 -0.57 -6.14
CA CYS A 205 -45.25 0.87 -6.43
C CYS A 205 -45.35 1.16 -7.93
N ILE A 206 -44.64 0.41 -8.78
CA ILE A 206 -44.71 0.55 -10.24
C ILE A 206 -46.13 0.24 -10.75
N VAL A 207 -46.75 -0.83 -10.26
CA VAL A 207 -48.13 -1.20 -10.65
C VAL A 207 -49.12 -0.12 -10.23
N ILE A 208 -49.01 0.41 -9.01
CA ILE A 208 -49.88 1.48 -8.51
C ILE A 208 -49.72 2.74 -9.37
N LEU A 209 -48.49 3.13 -9.72
CA LEU A 209 -48.24 4.28 -10.59
C LEU A 209 -48.86 4.09 -11.99
N LEU A 210 -48.76 2.89 -12.57
CA LEU A 210 -49.39 2.60 -13.86
C LEU A 210 -50.92 2.70 -13.79
N VAL A 211 -51.54 2.20 -12.70
CA VAL A 211 -52.99 2.34 -12.49
C VAL A 211 -53.40 3.80 -12.36
N ILE A 212 -52.63 4.60 -11.63
CA ILE A 212 -52.87 6.05 -11.49
C ILE A 212 -52.76 6.76 -12.85
N VAL A 213 -51.75 6.42 -13.67
CA VAL A 213 -51.59 6.99 -15.01
C VAL A 213 -52.77 6.60 -15.91
N VAL A 214 -53.22 5.35 -15.88
CA VAL A 214 -54.39 4.90 -16.65
C VAL A 214 -55.66 5.62 -16.21
N LEU A 215 -55.89 5.75 -14.90
CA LEU A 215 -57.00 6.52 -14.34
C LEU A 215 -56.93 7.99 -14.76
N TYR A 216 -55.74 8.60 -14.71
CA TYR A 216 -55.54 9.98 -15.13
C TYR A 216 -55.86 10.17 -16.62
N VAL A 217 -55.43 9.25 -17.47
CA VAL A 217 -55.74 9.27 -18.91
C VAL A 217 -57.23 9.04 -19.15
N ALA A 218 -57.87 8.14 -18.42
CA ALA A 218 -59.32 7.90 -18.51
C ALA A 218 -60.12 9.14 -18.09
N LEU A 219 -59.75 9.79 -16.98
CA LEU A 219 -60.36 11.04 -16.51
C LEU A 219 -60.13 12.19 -17.49
N ARG A 220 -58.94 12.33 -18.07
CA ARG A 220 -58.69 13.32 -19.14
C ARG A 220 -59.52 13.03 -20.40
N ARG A 221 -59.75 11.75 -20.75
CA ARG A 221 -60.62 11.38 -21.88
C ARG A 221 -62.09 11.67 -21.61
N GLN A 222 -62.56 11.58 -20.36
CA GLN A 222 -63.90 12.00 -19.97
C GLN A 222 -64.07 13.53 -20.02
N LYS A 223 -63.10 14.30 -19.51
CA LYS A 223 -63.16 15.78 -19.56
C LYS A 223 -63.24 16.36 -20.98
N LYS A 224 -62.76 15.64 -22.01
CA LYS A 224 -62.87 16.06 -23.41
C LYS A 224 -64.23 15.80 -24.05
N LYS A 225 -65.14 15.08 -23.39
CA LYS A 225 -66.45 14.73 -23.97
C LYS A 225 -67.60 15.66 -23.56
N ASP A 226 -67.39 16.51 -22.55
CA ASP A 226 -68.46 17.38 -22.02
C ASP A 226 -68.10 18.88 -22.13
N THR A 227 -67.99 19.41 -23.34
CA THR A 227 -68.25 20.84 -23.61
C THR A 227 -68.73 20.99 -25.05
N LEU A 228 -70.05 20.92 -25.23
CA LEU A 228 -70.73 21.11 -26.51
C LEU A 228 -71.82 22.17 -26.32
N MET A 229 -71.46 23.47 -26.38
CA MET A 229 -72.32 24.63 -26.72
C MET A 229 -71.53 25.96 -26.64
N THR A 230 -71.12 26.55 -27.77
CA THR A 230 -71.68 27.69 -28.56
C THR A 230 -71.31 29.12 -28.13
N SER A 231 -71.03 29.89 -29.18
CA SER A 231 -70.55 31.27 -29.33
C SER A 231 -71.26 32.40 -28.55
N LYS A 232 -70.48 33.47 -28.38
CA LYS A 232 -70.82 34.91 -28.45
C LYS A 232 -70.56 35.63 -27.11
N GLU A 233 -69.91 36.80 -27.23
CA GLU A 233 -69.42 37.71 -26.18
C GLU A 233 -68.18 37.26 -25.39
N ASP A 234 -66.99 37.66 -25.85
CA ASP A 234 -66.16 38.51 -24.99
C ASP A 234 -65.33 39.47 -25.83
N ILE A 235 -65.55 40.75 -25.60
CA ILE A 235 -65.04 41.91 -26.34
C ILE A 235 -64.21 42.64 -25.30
N ARG A 236 -62.88 42.66 -25.45
CA ARG A 236 -61.96 43.68 -24.93
C ARG A 236 -60.51 43.32 -25.26
N ASP A 237 -60.19 43.45 -26.54
CA ASP A 237 -58.91 44.00 -26.96
C ASP A 237 -59.10 45.52 -27.12
N ASN A 238 -58.10 46.28 -26.66
CA ASN A 238 -57.71 47.65 -27.03
C ASN A 238 -57.46 48.57 -25.82
N VAL A 239 -56.26 48.51 -25.27
CA VAL A 239 -55.48 49.72 -24.92
C VAL A 239 -54.01 49.43 -25.19
N ILE A 240 -53.40 50.18 -26.11
CA ILE A 240 -51.96 50.21 -26.37
C ILE A 240 -51.48 51.65 -26.14
N HIS A 241 -50.25 51.77 -25.62
CA HIS A 241 -49.27 52.86 -25.71
C HIS A 241 -48.98 53.61 -24.39
N TYR A 242 -47.81 54.23 -24.17
CA TYR A 242 -46.65 54.63 -24.99
C TYR A 242 -45.43 54.59 -24.05
N ASP A 243 -44.54 53.59 -24.13
CA ASP A 243 -43.26 53.44 -23.39
C ASP A 243 -42.34 52.39 -24.07
N ASP A 244 -42.60 51.89 -25.28
CA ASP A 244 -42.19 52.50 -26.56
C ASP A 244 -41.23 53.72 -26.56
N GLU A 245 -40.47 53.98 -25.49
CA GLU A 245 -39.29 54.85 -25.47
C GLU A 245 -38.05 54.02 -25.14
N GLY A 246 -37.18 53.87 -26.14
CA GLY A 246 -35.97 53.09 -26.04
C GLY A 246 -34.84 53.75 -25.27
N GLY A 247 -33.87 52.91 -24.92
CA GLY A 247 -32.55 53.32 -24.46
C GLY A 247 -31.69 52.15 -23.99
N GLY A 248 -30.96 51.50 -24.93
CA GLY A 248 -29.76 50.65 -24.74
C GLY A 248 -29.98 49.32 -24.00
N GLU A 249 -29.91 48.15 -24.62
CA GLU A 249 -28.65 47.44 -24.97
C GLU A 249 -27.64 47.56 -23.81
N GLU A 250 -27.42 46.52 -23.02
CA GLU A 250 -26.43 45.47 -23.30
C GLU A 250 -26.77 44.18 -22.50
N ASP A 251 -26.48 43.00 -23.07
CA ASP A 251 -26.49 41.65 -22.44
C ASP A 251 -27.81 40.85 -22.29
N THR A 252 -28.48 40.52 -23.40
CA THR A 252 -29.54 39.47 -23.38
C THR A 252 -29.42 38.39 -24.47
N GLN A 253 -28.22 37.99 -24.88
CA GLN A 253 -28.05 36.85 -25.79
C GLN A 253 -27.87 35.47 -25.11
N ALA A 254 -28.19 35.33 -23.82
CA ALA A 254 -27.95 34.08 -23.12
C ALA A 254 -29.06 33.00 -23.28
N PHE A 255 -30.25 33.32 -23.83
CA PHE A 255 -31.33 32.33 -23.92
C PHE A 255 -32.16 32.47 -25.21
N ASP A 256 -31.74 31.76 -26.26
CA ASP A 256 -32.59 31.52 -27.43
C ASP A 256 -33.56 30.36 -27.15
N ILE A 257 -34.76 30.70 -26.69
CA ILE A 257 -35.86 29.75 -26.44
C ILE A 257 -36.63 29.35 -27.72
N GLY A 258 -36.17 29.76 -28.91
CA GLY A 258 -36.75 29.37 -30.20
C GLY A 258 -36.76 27.86 -30.44
N ALA A 259 -35.83 27.12 -29.83
CA ALA A 259 -35.74 25.65 -29.91
C ALA A 259 -36.95 24.91 -29.29
N LEU A 260 -37.73 25.56 -28.42
CA LEU A 260 -38.87 24.95 -27.75
C LEU A 260 -40.22 25.25 -28.40
N ARG A 261 -40.27 26.12 -29.42
CA ARG A 261 -41.54 26.56 -30.01
C ARG A 261 -41.83 26.03 -31.41
N ASN A 262 -40.84 25.50 -32.13
CA ASN A 262 -41.09 24.97 -33.48
C ASN A 262 -40.13 23.83 -33.87
N PRO A 263 -40.53 22.55 -33.78
CA PRO A 263 -39.65 21.41 -34.08
C PRO A 263 -39.35 21.22 -35.58
N LYS A 264 -39.79 22.14 -36.45
CA LYS A 264 -39.54 22.10 -37.89
C LYS A 264 -38.47 23.08 -38.37
N VAL A 265 -37.83 23.82 -37.46
CA VAL A 265 -36.62 24.61 -37.74
C VAL A 265 -35.47 23.98 -36.98
N ILE A 266 -35.12 22.75 -37.35
CA ILE A 266 -33.80 22.22 -37.02
C ILE A 266 -32.91 22.70 -38.14
N GLU A 267 -32.14 23.76 -37.89
CA GLU A 267 -30.96 23.99 -38.71
C GLU A 267 -29.96 22.89 -38.36
N ASP A 268 -29.74 21.94 -39.28
CA ASP A 268 -28.90 20.75 -39.11
C ASP A 268 -27.41 21.04 -38.82
N ASN A 269 -27.01 22.31 -38.66
CA ASN A 269 -25.60 22.70 -38.57
C ASN A 269 -25.15 23.33 -37.24
N LYS A 270 -25.97 23.32 -36.18
CA LYS A 270 -25.47 23.68 -34.83
C LYS A 270 -24.98 22.44 -34.09
N ILE A 271 -23.67 22.21 -34.15
CA ILE A 271 -22.97 21.21 -33.35
C ILE A 271 -23.11 21.58 -31.86
N ARG A 272 -23.74 20.70 -31.10
CA ARG A 272 -23.82 20.75 -29.65
C ARG A 272 -22.42 20.63 -29.04
N ARG A 273 -22.00 21.61 -28.23
CA ARG A 273 -20.66 21.69 -27.62
C ARG A 273 -20.44 20.68 -26.48
N ASP A 274 -21.51 19.99 -26.07
CA ASP A 274 -21.58 18.97 -25.02
C ASP A 274 -21.31 17.54 -25.53
N ILE A 275 -21.10 17.36 -26.85
CA ILE A 275 -20.83 16.05 -27.45
C ILE A 275 -19.53 16.11 -28.25
N LYS A 276 -18.60 15.19 -27.97
CA LYS A 276 -17.36 15.03 -28.76
C LYS A 276 -17.74 14.65 -30.20
N PRO A 277 -17.26 15.35 -31.24
CA PRO A 277 -17.58 14.98 -32.61
C PRO A 277 -16.99 13.60 -32.93
N ASP A 278 -17.86 12.65 -33.32
CA ASP A 278 -17.54 11.24 -33.61
C ASP A 278 -16.61 11.03 -34.84
N THR A 279 -16.13 12.10 -35.49
CA THR A 279 -15.35 12.01 -36.73
C THR A 279 -13.84 11.97 -36.54
N LEU A 280 -13.31 12.02 -35.32
CA LEU A 280 -11.86 11.89 -35.09
C LEU A 280 -11.47 10.44 -34.79
N ARG A 281 -11.32 9.63 -35.84
CA ARG A 281 -10.53 8.39 -35.78
C ARG A 281 -9.06 8.74 -35.58
N PHE A 282 -8.57 8.68 -34.35
CA PHE A 282 -7.14 8.82 -34.09
C PHE A 282 -6.41 7.50 -34.36
N LYS A 283 -5.31 7.59 -35.11
CA LYS A 283 -4.38 6.47 -35.34
C LYS A 283 -3.73 6.07 -34.01
N PRO A 284 -3.47 4.77 -33.76
CA PRO A 284 -2.72 4.36 -32.58
C PRO A 284 -1.30 4.95 -32.65
N HIS A 285 -0.95 5.73 -31.62
CA HIS A 285 0.39 6.30 -31.48
C HIS A 285 1.38 5.17 -31.17
N ARG A 286 2.43 5.02 -31.99
CA ARG A 286 3.58 4.17 -31.66
C ARG A 286 4.47 4.95 -30.67
N PRO A 287 4.98 4.31 -29.60
CA PRO A 287 5.98 4.97 -28.76
C PRO A 287 7.25 5.23 -29.58
N PRO A 288 7.89 6.41 -29.46
CA PRO A 288 9.21 6.65 -30.02
C PRO A 288 10.27 5.84 -29.25
N ALA A 289 11.36 5.49 -29.94
CA ALA A 289 12.50 4.78 -29.37
C ALA A 289 13.18 5.62 -28.28
N GLU A 290 13.77 4.92 -27.29
CA GLU A 290 14.57 5.45 -26.20
C GLU A 290 15.64 6.41 -26.72
N ASP A 291 15.47 7.71 -26.44
CA ASP A 291 16.55 8.68 -26.55
C ASP A 291 16.72 9.35 -25.18
N ASN A 292 17.94 9.25 -24.65
CA ASN A 292 18.33 9.72 -23.32
C ASN A 292 18.30 11.25 -23.26
N THR A 293 17.13 11.79 -22.96
CA THR A 293 16.94 13.23 -22.74
C THR A 293 16.49 13.48 -21.30
N ASP A 294 16.99 14.59 -20.75
CA ASP A 294 16.79 15.04 -19.38
C ASP A 294 15.30 14.98 -19.00
N ILE A 295 15.00 14.29 -17.89
CA ILE A 295 13.64 14.02 -17.39
C ILE A 295 12.83 15.32 -17.29
N ARG A 296 13.51 16.44 -17.02
CA ARG A 296 12.88 17.76 -16.93
C ARG A 296 12.32 18.25 -18.27
N ASP A 297 13.05 18.04 -19.35
CA ASP A 297 12.62 18.43 -20.70
C ASP A 297 11.51 17.51 -21.19
N PHE A 298 11.58 16.21 -20.86
CA PHE A 298 10.51 15.26 -21.13
C PHE A 298 9.19 15.66 -20.45
N ILE A 299 9.23 16.05 -19.17
CA ILE A 299 8.05 16.49 -18.43
C ILE A 299 7.47 17.78 -19.04
N ASN A 300 8.32 18.77 -19.31
CA ASN A 300 7.88 20.05 -19.88
C ASN A 300 7.27 19.87 -21.28
N GLN A 301 7.85 18.99 -22.10
CA GLN A 301 7.32 18.66 -23.42
C GLN A 301 5.94 17.99 -23.31
N ARG A 302 5.78 17.02 -22.40
CA ARG A 302 4.48 16.34 -22.19
C ARG A 302 3.40 17.27 -21.66
N LEU A 303 3.76 18.21 -20.80
CA LEU A 303 2.83 19.23 -20.30
C LEU A 303 2.33 20.11 -21.46
N GLN A 304 3.25 20.59 -22.30
CA GLN A 304 2.93 21.45 -23.43
C GLN A 304 2.10 20.71 -24.51
N GLU A 305 2.39 19.43 -24.76
CA GLU A 305 1.58 18.61 -25.68
C GLU A 305 0.13 18.44 -25.19
N ASN A 306 -0.09 18.36 -23.88
CA ASN A 306 -1.41 18.17 -23.28
C ASN A 306 -2.21 19.48 -23.19
N ASP A 307 -1.54 20.60 -22.87
CA ASP A 307 -2.16 21.93 -22.83
C ASP A 307 -2.63 22.42 -24.21
N VAL A 308 -2.01 21.91 -25.27
CA VAL A 308 -2.35 22.25 -26.66
C VAL A 308 -3.31 21.24 -27.28
N ASP A 309 -3.70 20.16 -26.58
CA ASP A 309 -4.62 19.14 -27.10
C ASP A 309 -6.06 19.70 -27.25
N PRO A 310 -6.57 19.91 -28.47
CA PRO A 310 -7.94 20.36 -28.69
C PRO A 310 -8.99 19.28 -28.38
N SER A 311 -8.56 18.06 -28.04
CA SER A 311 -9.42 16.94 -27.64
C SER A 311 -9.67 16.87 -26.13
N ALA A 312 -8.93 17.66 -25.34
CA ALA A 312 -9.16 17.83 -23.91
C ALA A 312 -10.46 18.63 -23.70
N PRO A 313 -11.44 18.09 -22.96
CA PRO A 313 -12.70 18.79 -22.77
C PRO A 313 -12.50 20.02 -21.87
N PRO A 314 -13.19 21.15 -22.13
CA PRO A 314 -13.08 22.32 -21.28
C PRO A 314 -13.94 22.08 -20.03
N TYR A 315 -13.30 21.83 -18.89
CA TYR A 315 -14.00 21.82 -17.62
C TYR A 315 -13.26 22.67 -16.60
N ASP A 316 -13.68 23.93 -16.49
CA ASP A 316 -14.14 24.40 -15.19
C ASP A 316 -15.18 25.51 -15.39
N SER A 317 -16.47 25.16 -15.37
CA SER A 317 -17.55 26.14 -15.30
C SER A 317 -18.31 25.89 -14.00
N LEU A 318 -17.92 26.62 -12.95
CA LEU A 318 -18.66 26.79 -11.70
C LEU A 318 -20.03 27.43 -11.97
N ALA A 319 -21.01 26.68 -12.45
CA ALA A 319 -22.37 27.20 -12.60
C ALA A 319 -23.42 26.08 -12.75
N THR A 320 -23.68 25.28 -11.71
CA THR A 320 -25.03 24.72 -11.49
C THR A 320 -25.25 24.33 -10.03
N TYR A 321 -25.58 25.29 -9.16
CA TYR A 321 -26.39 24.95 -7.97
C TYR A 321 -27.85 25.22 -8.33
N ALA A 322 -28.56 24.18 -8.75
CA ALA A 322 -30.00 24.24 -8.90
C ALA A 322 -30.64 24.10 -7.52
N TYR A 323 -31.41 25.12 -7.15
CA TYR A 323 -32.33 25.23 -6.01
C TYR A 323 -32.98 23.88 -5.60
N GLU A 324 -32.51 23.30 -4.49
CA GLU A 324 -33.16 22.18 -3.81
C GLU A 324 -34.19 22.70 -2.81
N GLY A 325 -35.47 22.66 -3.20
CA GLY A 325 -36.62 22.43 -2.32
C GLY A 325 -36.79 23.27 -1.04
N ASN A 326 -37.92 23.96 -0.96
CA ASN A 326 -38.39 24.62 0.27
C ASN A 326 -38.91 23.57 1.27
N GLY A 327 -38.15 23.21 2.32
CA GLY A 327 -38.68 22.29 3.34
C GLY A 327 -37.76 21.61 4.36
N SER A 328 -36.53 22.08 4.59
CA SER A 328 -35.71 21.57 5.71
C SER A 328 -35.56 22.66 6.76
N VAL A 329 -36.14 22.43 7.93
CA VAL A 329 -35.95 23.30 9.11
C VAL A 329 -34.45 23.31 9.39
N ALA A 330 -33.84 24.49 9.36
CA ALA A 330 -32.42 24.66 9.67
C ALA A 330 -32.21 24.41 11.17
N GLU A 331 -31.99 23.15 11.54
CA GLU A 331 -31.34 22.82 12.80
C GLU A 331 -29.83 22.90 12.56
N SER A 332 -29.11 23.49 13.52
CA SER A 332 -27.71 23.86 13.38
C SER A 332 -26.85 22.63 13.06
N LEU A 333 -26.32 22.57 11.84
CA LEU A 333 -25.19 21.71 11.50
C LEU A 333 -23.90 22.38 11.99
N SER A 334 -23.80 22.55 13.30
CA SER A 334 -22.51 22.62 13.96
C SER A 334 -22.09 21.19 14.23
N SER A 335 -21.19 20.66 13.42
CA SER A 335 -20.49 19.42 13.70
C SER A 335 -19.52 19.63 14.89
N ILE A 336 -20.09 19.54 16.10
CA ILE A 336 -19.65 18.64 17.18
C ILE A 336 -19.37 17.26 16.56
N ASP A 337 -18.33 16.46 16.84
CA ASP A 337 -17.24 16.46 17.81
C ASP A 337 -16.11 15.68 17.11
N SER A 338 -15.05 16.35 16.66
CA SER A 338 -13.75 15.69 16.66
C SER A 338 -13.12 16.07 18.00
N LEU A 339 -13.14 15.14 18.95
CA LEU A 339 -12.12 15.11 20.01
C LEU A 339 -10.77 15.00 19.31
N THR A 340 -10.20 16.14 18.90
CA THR A 340 -8.76 16.29 18.85
C THR A 340 -8.35 16.35 20.32
N THR A 341 -8.00 15.19 20.85
CA THR A 341 -7.12 15.16 22.02
C THR A 341 -5.96 16.12 21.75
N GLU A 342 -5.66 17.01 22.68
CA GLU A 342 -4.50 17.93 22.69
C GLU A 342 -3.13 17.23 22.46
N ALA A 343 -3.10 15.92 22.20
CA ALA A 343 -1.90 15.12 21.94
C ALA A 343 -1.42 15.13 20.48
N ASP A 344 -2.17 15.70 19.52
CA ASP A 344 -1.78 15.70 18.09
C ASP A 344 -1.02 16.97 17.65
N GLN A 345 -0.58 17.81 18.58
CA GLN A 345 0.36 18.91 18.33
C GLN A 345 1.73 18.68 18.99
N ASP A 346 2.05 17.43 19.34
CA ASP A 346 3.32 17.09 19.97
C ASP A 346 4.42 16.94 18.91
N TYR A 347 5.15 18.03 18.65
CA TYR A 347 6.22 18.11 17.65
C TYR A 347 7.61 17.77 18.22
N ASP A 348 7.67 17.19 19.42
CA ASP A 348 8.91 16.81 20.11
C ASP A 348 9.81 15.90 19.28
N TYR A 349 9.24 15.06 18.42
CA TYR A 349 10.02 14.17 17.53
C TYR A 349 10.89 14.93 16.52
N LEU A 350 10.67 16.23 16.28
CA LEU A 350 11.49 17.04 15.38
C LEU A 350 12.91 17.26 15.92
N SER A 351 13.14 17.10 17.24
CA SER A 351 14.50 17.17 17.82
C SER A 351 15.41 16.03 17.37
N ASP A 352 14.82 14.88 17.01
CA ASP A 352 15.55 13.64 16.78
C ASP A 352 16.05 13.51 15.33
N TRP A 353 15.59 14.39 14.43
CA TRP A 353 15.88 14.32 12.99
C TRP A 353 17.23 14.93 12.62
N GLY A 354 17.99 15.40 13.62
CA GLY A 354 19.35 15.89 13.48
C GLY A 354 19.45 17.42 13.28
N PRO A 355 20.68 17.96 13.18
CA PRO A 355 20.95 19.38 13.39
C PRO A 355 20.32 20.33 12.36
N ARG A 356 19.89 19.81 11.21
CA ARG A 356 19.24 20.59 10.14
C ARG A 356 17.79 20.95 10.44
N PHE A 357 17.15 20.24 11.39
CA PHE A 357 15.74 20.41 11.74
C PHE A 357 15.54 21.20 13.04
N LYS A 358 16.64 21.66 13.66
CA LYS A 358 16.62 22.39 14.93
C LYS A 358 15.74 23.65 14.91
N ILE A 359 15.74 24.40 13.81
CA ILE A 359 14.93 25.62 13.68
C ILE A 359 13.43 25.30 13.64
N LEU A 360 13.05 24.14 13.10
CA LEU A 360 11.65 23.70 13.07
C LEU A 360 11.23 23.19 14.45
N ALA A 361 12.11 22.45 15.14
CA ALA A 361 11.90 22.05 16.52
C ALA A 361 11.72 23.27 17.44
N ASP A 362 12.54 24.32 17.29
CA ASP A 362 12.44 25.57 18.07
C ASP A 362 11.16 26.39 17.73
N MET A 363 10.56 26.18 16.55
CA MET A 363 9.38 26.94 16.10
C MET A 363 8.05 26.29 16.48
N PHE A 364 8.04 24.96 16.63
CA PHE A 364 6.83 24.15 16.85
C PHE A 364 6.83 23.35 18.15
N GLY A 365 7.95 23.27 18.88
CA GLY A 365 7.98 22.71 20.23
C GLY A 365 7.29 23.66 21.21
N GLU A 366 6.35 23.14 22.00
CA GLU A 366 5.65 23.93 23.01
C GLU A 366 6.61 24.36 24.15
N GLU A 367 6.76 25.67 24.36
CA GLU A 367 7.34 26.20 25.59
C GLU A 367 6.32 26.10 26.74
N GLU A 368 6.30 24.98 27.48
CA GLU A 368 5.70 24.94 28.82
C GLU A 368 6.73 24.67 29.91
N SER A 369 7.23 25.74 30.53
CA SER A 369 7.27 25.85 32.00
C SER A 369 7.63 27.26 32.47
N TYR A 370 6.62 28.13 32.51
CA TYR A 370 6.60 29.24 33.47
C TYR A 370 6.30 28.65 34.85
N ASN A 371 7.31 28.64 35.73
CA ASN A 371 7.19 28.19 37.11
C ASN A 371 7.12 29.41 38.06
N PRO A 372 5.96 29.74 38.68
CA PRO A 372 5.86 30.90 39.55
C PRO A 372 6.34 30.67 41.00
N ASP A 373 6.84 29.48 41.38
CA ASP A 373 7.21 29.18 42.78
C ASP A 373 8.71 29.30 43.10
N LYS A 374 9.45 30.16 42.40
CA LYS A 374 10.79 30.61 42.84
C LYS A 374 10.81 32.10 43.13
N VAL A 375 10.12 32.50 44.19
CA VAL A 375 10.46 33.67 45.01
C VAL A 375 10.59 33.22 46.45
N THR A 376 11.82 32.84 46.83
CA THR A 376 12.52 33.24 48.05
C THR A 376 13.96 32.77 47.99
#